data_AF-A0A536D3B9-F1
#
_entry.id   AF-A0A536D3B9-F1
#
_cell.length_a   1.000
_cell.length_b   1.000
_cell.length_c   1.000
_cell.angle_alpha   90.00
_cell.angle_beta   90.00
_cell.angle_gamma   90.00
#
_symmetry.space_group_name_H-M   'P 1'
#
loop_
_entity.id
_entity.type
_entity.pdbx_description
1 polymer ?
#
loop_
_entity_poly.entity_id
_entity_poly.type
_entity_poly.pdbx_seq_one_letter_code
_entity_poly.pdbx_strand_id
1 'polypeptide(L)'
;MDALDQGRGAVADTDESDADRAPGGARSSRAHTSSLARQALSGKRLPAPTSPPPAKVAFNIAEVASTTITDVARAAGVSIATVSRVLSPGPVPHPVRAETADRVRAAARQLNFIPSPLARGLAARRSGLIGLIVPDLSDPHYPQIAIAVEDRARDAELAVLICNTLGEIERMAEYLQLLQARRVDAIVLSGATSLNAVELLALQRCEVPLVLIGRPAVHIEWPNVSIDNRQGARLATRHLIQIGRERIVHLSGP
;
A
#
# COMPACT_ATOMS: atom_id res chain seq x y z
N MET A 1 -20.08 -46.19 24.14
CA MET A 1 -20.46 -47.59 23.90
C MET A 1 -20.17 -47.91 22.45
N ASP A 2 -18.92 -47.86 22.01
CA ASP A 2 -17.72 -48.63 22.42
C ASP A 2 -17.54 -49.92 21.62
N ALA A 3 -16.25 -50.17 21.38
CA ALA A 3 -15.60 -51.37 20.87
C ALA A 3 -15.59 -51.52 19.33
N LEU A 4 -14.46 -51.19 18.68
CA LEU A 4 -13.22 -51.99 18.54
C LEU A 4 -13.41 -53.12 17.51
N ASP A 5 -12.63 -53.14 16.42
CA ASP A 5 -11.38 -53.94 16.39
C ASP A 5 -10.59 -53.74 15.07
N GLN A 6 -9.33 -54.16 15.16
CA GLN A 6 -8.10 -53.87 14.42
C GLN A 6 -7.91 -54.57 13.04
N GLY A 7 -6.92 -54.07 12.29
CA GLY A 7 -6.15 -54.85 11.30
C GLY A 7 -5.46 -53.98 10.23
N ARG A 8 -4.23 -53.49 10.46
CA ARG A 8 -2.90 -54.06 10.12
C ARG A 8 -2.33 -53.69 8.72
N GLY A 9 -1.08 -53.20 8.73
CA GLY A 9 -0.11 -53.16 7.61
C GLY A 9 0.38 -51.76 7.23
N ALA A 10 1.47 -51.21 7.81
CA ALA A 10 2.87 -51.30 7.34
C ALA A 10 3.01 -50.91 5.84
N VAL A 11 3.81 -49.91 5.43
CA VAL A 11 5.28 -49.89 5.45
C VAL A 11 5.81 -48.45 5.50
N ALA A 12 6.84 -48.25 6.32
CA ALA A 12 7.74 -47.10 6.29
C ALA A 12 8.90 -47.43 5.36
N ASP A 13 9.26 -46.52 4.46
CA ASP A 13 10.56 -46.52 3.78
C ASP A 13 11.35 -45.29 4.26
N THR A 14 12.17 -45.54 5.27
CA THR A 14 13.45 -44.89 5.47
C THR A 14 14.44 -45.48 4.48
N ASP A 15 15.19 -44.66 3.75
CA ASP A 15 16.52 -45.08 3.31
C ASP A 15 17.52 -43.94 3.50
N GLU A 16 18.49 -44.26 4.35
CA GLU A 16 19.67 -43.51 4.71
C GLU A 16 20.85 -44.12 3.93
N SER A 17 21.90 -43.31 3.73
CA SER A 17 23.24 -43.67 3.25
C SER A 17 23.45 -43.76 1.72
N ASP A 18 24.24 -42.83 1.18
CA ASP A 18 25.66 -43.18 1.07
C ASP A 18 26.53 -41.91 1.10
N ALA A 19 27.57 -41.99 1.92
CA ALA A 19 28.57 -40.97 2.12
C ALA A 19 29.82 -41.28 1.27
N ASP A 20 30.61 -40.23 1.09
CA ASP A 20 32.06 -40.28 0.92
C ASP A 20 32.64 -40.37 -0.50
N ARG A 21 33.00 -39.18 -1.03
CA ARG A 21 34.31 -38.97 -1.66
C ARG A 21 34.64 -37.48 -1.78
N ALA A 22 35.51 -37.01 -0.88
CA ALA A 22 36.41 -35.89 -1.15
C ALA A 22 37.65 -36.40 -1.94
N PRO A 23 38.40 -35.53 -2.66
CA PRO A 23 39.37 -34.70 -1.94
C PRO A 23 39.56 -33.27 -2.48
N GLY A 24 39.86 -32.36 -1.55
CA GLY A 24 41.03 -31.48 -1.62
C GLY A 24 41.05 -30.34 -2.65
N GLY A 25 40.97 -29.10 -2.17
CA GLY A 25 41.35 -27.94 -2.97
C GLY A 25 40.97 -26.58 -2.38
N ALA A 26 41.45 -26.28 -1.17
CA ALA A 26 41.35 -24.92 -0.62
C ALA A 26 42.13 -23.94 -1.50
N ARG A 27 41.41 -23.12 -2.28
CA ARG A 27 41.90 -21.82 -2.77
C ARG A 27 40.80 -20.78 -2.62
N SER A 28 40.99 -19.93 -1.61
CA SER A 28 40.44 -18.59 -1.49
C SER A 28 40.39 -17.91 -2.86
N SER A 29 39.18 -17.66 -3.36
CA SER A 29 38.96 -16.80 -4.52
C SER A 29 37.65 -16.04 -4.33
N ARG A 30 37.78 -14.73 -4.40
CA ARG A 30 36.82 -13.70 -4.02
C ARG A 30 35.57 -13.75 -4.90
N ALA A 31 34.43 -13.46 -4.27
CA ALA A 31 33.15 -13.23 -4.91
C ALA A 31 33.27 -12.11 -5.96
N HIS A 32 33.08 -12.46 -7.23
CA HIS A 32 32.91 -11.51 -8.32
C HIS A 32 31.77 -12.00 -9.20
N THR A 33 30.57 -11.41 -9.04
CA THR A 33 29.67 -10.96 -10.14
C THR A 33 28.30 -10.52 -9.60
N SER A 34 28.26 -9.40 -8.89
CA SER A 34 27.10 -8.48 -8.89
C SER A 34 27.55 -7.01 -8.95
N SER A 35 28.79 -6.80 -9.40
CA SER A 35 29.47 -5.51 -9.41
C SER A 35 29.16 -4.68 -10.65
N LEU A 36 28.78 -5.25 -11.80
CA LEU A 36 28.83 -4.50 -13.06
C LEU A 36 27.75 -3.42 -13.24
N ALA A 37 26.60 -3.51 -12.56
CA ALA A 37 25.62 -2.41 -12.57
C ALA A 37 25.90 -1.33 -11.50
N ARG A 38 26.64 -1.66 -10.42
CA ARG A 38 27.06 -0.69 -9.39
C ARG A 38 28.45 -0.06 -9.66
N GLN A 39 29.32 -0.74 -10.40
CA GLN A 39 30.70 -0.31 -10.68
C GLN A 39 30.81 0.62 -11.90
N ALA A 40 29.76 0.75 -12.71
CA ALA A 40 29.70 1.77 -13.76
C ALA A 40 29.46 3.20 -13.22
N LEU A 41 29.16 3.35 -11.92
CA LEU A 41 28.88 4.66 -11.28
C LEU A 41 29.87 5.04 -10.17
N SER A 42 30.89 4.21 -9.88
CA SER A 42 31.91 4.51 -8.87
C SER A 42 33.22 4.94 -9.55
N GLY A 43 33.35 6.23 -9.85
CA GLY A 43 34.60 6.78 -10.39
C GLY A 43 34.48 8.09 -11.14
N LYS A 44 33.29 8.45 -11.63
CA LYS A 44 33.03 9.81 -12.13
C LYS A 44 32.19 10.54 -11.08
N ARG A 45 32.85 11.40 -10.29
CA ARG A 45 32.13 12.50 -9.64
C ARG A 45 31.29 13.15 -10.73
N LEU A 46 29.96 13.13 -10.59
CA LEU A 46 29.15 14.03 -11.40
C LEU A 46 29.73 15.44 -11.20
N PRO A 47 29.95 16.22 -12.27
CA PRO A 47 30.31 17.62 -12.11
C PRO A 47 29.27 18.24 -11.17
N ALA A 48 29.75 18.98 -10.17
CA ALA A 48 28.88 19.74 -9.30
C ALA A 48 27.88 20.52 -10.18
N PRO A 49 26.59 20.56 -9.85
CA PRO A 49 25.62 21.33 -10.62
C PRO A 49 26.18 22.76 -10.78
N THR A 50 26.54 23.12 -12.01
CA THR A 50 27.12 24.42 -12.36
C THR A 50 26.07 25.51 -12.46
N SER A 51 24.80 25.14 -12.36
CA SER A 51 23.72 26.08 -12.12
C SER A 51 23.70 26.45 -10.64
N PRO A 52 23.58 27.74 -10.28
CA PRO A 52 23.28 28.11 -8.90
C PRO A 52 22.08 27.28 -8.42
N PRO A 53 22.04 26.87 -7.14
CA PRO A 53 20.87 26.16 -6.61
C PRO A 53 19.64 26.95 -7.04
N PRO A 54 18.59 26.31 -7.59
CA PRO A 54 17.38 27.03 -7.96
C PRO A 54 17.02 27.86 -6.74
N ALA A 55 16.91 29.18 -6.94
CA ALA A 55 16.58 30.12 -5.88
C ALA A 55 15.46 29.49 -5.07
N LYS A 56 15.62 29.38 -3.74
CA LYS A 56 14.61 28.80 -2.86
C LYS A 56 13.28 29.44 -3.23
N VAL A 57 12.46 28.74 -4.01
CA VAL A 57 11.11 29.18 -4.31
C VAL A 57 10.39 28.87 -3.02
N ALA A 58 10.38 29.86 -2.12
CA ALA A 58 9.50 29.86 -0.99
C ALA A 58 8.09 29.83 -1.58
N PHE A 59 7.50 28.64 -1.67
CA PHE A 59 6.06 28.53 -1.71
C PHE A 59 5.61 29.10 -0.37
N ASN A 60 5.24 30.38 -0.37
CA ASN A 60 4.44 30.93 0.70
C ASN A 60 3.15 30.11 0.67
N ILE A 61 3.07 29.11 1.53
CA ILE A 61 1.81 28.59 2.01
C ILE A 61 1.27 29.73 2.86
N ALA A 62 0.75 30.77 2.19
CA ALA A 62 0.00 31.81 2.87
C ALA A 62 -1.04 31.08 3.70
N GLU A 63 -1.19 31.47 4.95
CA GLU A 63 -2.25 30.99 5.82
C GLU A 63 -3.56 31.41 5.15
N VAL A 64 -4.10 30.56 4.28
CA VAL A 64 -5.35 30.81 3.58
C VAL A 64 -6.38 30.76 4.68
N ALA A 65 -6.86 31.92 5.10
CA ALA A 65 -7.98 32.04 6.03
C ALA A 65 -9.14 31.24 5.44
N SER A 66 -9.32 30.01 5.92
CA SER A 66 -10.31 29.11 5.35
C SER A 66 -11.67 29.60 5.80
N THR A 67 -12.49 30.07 4.86
CA THR A 67 -13.90 30.33 5.11
C THR A 67 -14.50 29.14 5.84
N THR A 68 -15.13 29.39 6.98
CA THR A 68 -15.68 28.35 7.84
C THR A 68 -17.17 28.15 7.59
N ILE A 69 -17.72 27.03 8.06
CA ILE A 69 -19.17 26.79 8.02
C ILE A 69 -19.96 27.87 8.79
N THR A 70 -19.33 28.49 9.78
CA THR A 70 -19.88 29.60 10.55
C THR A 70 -20.04 30.86 9.71
N ASP A 71 -19.10 31.13 8.81
CA ASP A 71 -19.16 32.29 7.90
C ASP A 71 -20.30 32.11 6.88
N VAL A 72 -20.47 30.88 6.37
CA VAL A 72 -21.61 30.53 5.50
C VAL A 72 -22.93 30.68 6.25
N ALA A 73 -23.02 30.21 7.50
CA ALA A 73 -24.23 30.32 8.32
C ALA A 73 -24.61 31.79 8.55
N ARG A 74 -23.61 32.64 8.83
CA ARG A 74 -23.79 34.09 9.00
C ARG A 74 -24.26 34.76 7.71
N ALA A 75 -23.59 34.51 6.59
CA ALA A 75 -23.94 35.09 5.29
C ALA A 75 -25.33 34.63 4.80
N ALA A 76 -25.70 33.38 5.07
CA ALA A 76 -27.00 32.84 4.72
C ALA A 76 -28.10 33.17 5.74
N GLY A 77 -27.79 33.71 6.92
CA GLY A 77 -28.76 34.05 7.96
C GLY A 77 -29.48 32.84 8.56
N VAL A 78 -28.77 31.72 8.75
CA VAL A 78 -29.30 30.46 9.30
C VAL A 78 -28.37 29.85 10.35
N SER A 79 -28.81 28.80 11.04
CA SER A 79 -27.94 28.08 11.98
C SER A 79 -26.91 27.20 11.26
N ILE A 80 -25.76 26.94 11.91
CA ILE A 80 -24.72 26.02 11.41
C ILE A 80 -25.32 24.63 11.10
N ALA A 81 -26.23 24.15 11.94
CA ALA A 81 -26.93 22.87 11.72
C ALA A 81 -27.75 22.86 10.41
N THR A 82 -28.35 24.00 10.04
CA THR A 82 -29.09 24.14 8.78
C THR A 82 -28.13 24.10 7.59
N VAL A 83 -27.00 24.81 7.67
CA VAL A 83 -25.96 24.77 6.62
C VAL A 83 -25.42 23.35 6.44
N SER A 84 -25.11 22.67 7.54
CA SER A 84 -24.62 21.28 7.52
C SER A 84 -25.60 20.35 6.82
N ARG A 85 -26.90 20.47 7.09
CA ARG A 85 -27.95 19.67 6.43
C ARG A 85 -28.07 19.95 4.94
N VAL A 86 -28.00 21.23 4.52
CA VAL A 86 -28.11 21.61 3.11
C VAL A 86 -26.91 21.14 2.30
N LEU A 87 -25.71 21.15 2.91
CA LEU A 87 -24.45 20.78 2.25
C LEU A 87 -24.07 19.30 2.45
N SER A 88 -24.85 18.54 3.21
CA SER A 88 -24.65 17.09 3.36
C SER A 88 -25.05 16.36 2.07
N PRO A 89 -24.25 15.41 1.58
CA PRO A 89 -24.66 14.55 0.48
C PRO A 89 -25.74 13.56 0.95
N GLY A 90 -26.81 13.42 0.17
CA GLY A 90 -27.86 12.43 0.40
C GLY A 90 -29.13 12.92 1.13
N PRO A 91 -30.08 12.00 1.42
CA PRO A 91 -31.35 12.34 2.07
C PRO A 91 -31.15 12.70 3.54
N VAL A 92 -31.77 13.80 4.00
CA VAL A 92 -31.76 14.23 5.41
C VAL A 92 -33.13 14.02 6.07
N PRO A 93 -33.20 13.61 7.36
CA PRO A 93 -34.47 13.32 8.06
C PRO A 93 -35.44 14.49 8.13
N HIS A 94 -34.92 15.71 8.11
CA HIS A 94 -35.70 16.95 8.12
C HIS A 94 -35.22 17.85 6.96
N PRO A 95 -35.87 17.75 5.79
CA PRO A 95 -35.52 18.54 4.62
C PRO A 95 -35.66 20.04 4.92
N VAL A 96 -34.68 20.80 4.48
CA VAL A 96 -34.71 22.26 4.56
C VAL A 96 -35.56 22.80 3.41
N ARG A 97 -36.37 23.84 3.66
CA ARG A 97 -37.16 24.50 2.60
C ARG A 97 -36.26 24.92 1.44
N ALA A 98 -36.74 24.75 0.21
CA ALA A 98 -35.97 24.99 -1.01
C ALA A 98 -35.33 26.39 -1.04
N GLU A 99 -36.11 27.42 -0.70
CA GLU A 99 -35.65 28.81 -0.63
C GLU A 99 -34.46 29.01 0.34
N THR A 100 -34.52 28.38 1.52
CA THR A 100 -33.44 28.43 2.50
C THR A 100 -32.22 27.65 2.02
N ALA A 101 -32.42 26.50 1.36
CA ALA A 101 -31.32 25.72 0.79
C ALA A 101 -30.59 26.49 -0.33
N ASP A 102 -31.32 27.21 -1.17
CA ASP A 102 -30.74 28.00 -2.26
C ASP A 102 -29.94 29.19 -1.75
N ARG A 103 -30.43 29.88 -0.71
CA ARG A 103 -29.66 30.91 0.01
C ARG A 103 -28.35 30.38 0.56
N VAL A 104 -28.36 29.22 1.21
CA VAL A 104 -27.15 28.59 1.75
C VAL A 104 -26.16 28.24 0.64
N ARG A 105 -26.62 27.63 -0.46
CA ARG A 105 -25.75 27.30 -1.61
C ARG A 105 -25.20 28.54 -2.30
N ALA A 106 -25.97 29.62 -2.38
CA ALA A 106 -25.50 30.90 -2.90
C ALA A 106 -24.40 31.50 -2.02
N ALA A 107 -24.62 31.56 -0.70
CA ALA A 107 -23.62 32.04 0.26
C ALA A 107 -22.33 31.20 0.25
N ALA A 108 -22.46 29.87 0.21
CA ALA A 108 -21.31 28.96 0.13
C ALA A 108 -20.49 29.20 -1.15
N ARG A 109 -21.15 29.39 -2.30
CA ARG A 109 -20.47 29.72 -3.57
C ARG A 109 -19.79 31.08 -3.54
N GLN A 110 -20.47 32.11 -3.05
CA GLN A 110 -19.91 33.47 -2.95
C GLN A 110 -18.65 33.51 -2.07
N LEU A 111 -18.63 32.71 -1.01
CA LEU A 111 -17.50 32.65 -0.08
C LEU A 111 -16.45 31.60 -0.48
N ASN A 112 -16.60 30.94 -1.64
CA ASN A 112 -15.74 29.81 -2.05
C ASN A 112 -15.59 28.76 -0.93
N PHE A 113 -16.65 28.51 -0.17
CA PHE A 113 -16.62 27.58 0.94
C PHE A 113 -16.46 26.15 0.43
N ILE A 114 -15.39 25.50 0.86
CA ILE A 114 -15.13 24.08 0.61
C ILE A 114 -15.42 23.33 1.92
N PRO A 115 -16.42 22.42 1.95
CA PRO A 115 -16.69 21.62 3.13
C PRO A 115 -15.44 20.84 3.56
N SER A 116 -15.01 21.03 4.82
CA SER A 116 -13.86 20.31 5.35
C SER A 116 -14.14 18.80 5.42
N PRO A 117 -13.38 17.95 4.72
CA PRO A 117 -13.51 16.50 4.82
C PRO A 117 -13.29 15.99 6.25
N LEU A 118 -12.39 16.65 7.02
CA LEU A 118 -12.09 16.30 8.41
C LEU A 118 -13.30 16.49 9.33
N ALA A 119 -14.05 17.59 9.17
CA ALA A 119 -15.26 17.85 9.94
C ALA A 119 -16.37 16.83 9.62
N ARG A 120 -16.47 16.38 8.36
CA ARG A 120 -17.39 15.31 7.95
C ARG A 120 -16.98 13.97 8.53
N GLY A 121 -15.70 13.63 8.47
CA GLY A 121 -15.21 12.32 8.94
C GLY A 121 -15.32 12.12 10.44
N LEU A 122 -15.24 13.20 11.24
CA LEU A 122 -15.51 13.18 12.68
C LEU A 122 -16.97 12.78 12.98
N ALA A 123 -17.94 13.30 12.21
CA ALA A 123 -19.34 12.97 12.38
C ALA A 123 -19.70 11.57 11.84
N ALA A 124 -19.09 11.17 10.71
CA ALA A 124 -19.36 9.91 10.02
C ALA A 124 -18.51 8.71 10.52
N ARG A 125 -17.55 8.93 11.43
CA ARG A 125 -16.51 7.96 11.84
C ARG A 125 -15.75 7.33 10.65
N ARG A 126 -15.70 8.01 9.50
CA ARG A 126 -14.99 7.59 8.29
C ARG A 126 -14.27 8.76 7.68
N SER A 127 -12.97 8.61 7.43
CA SER A 127 -12.14 9.64 6.81
C SER A 127 -12.37 9.76 5.31
N GLY A 128 -12.86 8.71 4.66
CA GLY A 128 -12.89 8.62 3.20
C GLY A 128 -11.51 8.45 2.57
N LEU A 129 -10.51 8.07 3.37
CA LEU A 129 -9.12 7.87 2.93
C LEU A 129 -8.73 6.41 3.07
N ILE A 130 -7.99 5.88 2.09
CA ILE A 130 -7.28 4.61 2.21
C ILE A 130 -5.78 4.84 2.01
N GLY A 131 -4.95 4.15 2.76
CA GLY A 131 -3.50 4.14 2.57
C GLY A 131 -3.10 3.04 1.58
N LEU A 132 -2.19 3.34 0.67
CA LEU A 132 -1.51 2.36 -0.16
C LEU A 132 0.00 2.45 0.07
N ILE A 133 0.57 1.43 0.69
CA ILE A 133 2.02 1.32 0.88
C ILE A 133 2.60 0.42 -0.20
N VAL A 134 3.61 0.91 -0.91
CA VAL A 134 4.32 0.18 -1.96
C VAL A 134 5.85 0.27 -1.79
N PRO A 135 6.61 -0.74 -2.23
CA PRO A 135 8.07 -0.77 -2.12
C PRO A 135 8.77 0.26 -2.99
N ASP A 136 8.54 0.29 -4.30
CA ASP A 136 9.21 1.23 -5.20
C ASP A 136 8.35 1.56 -6.41
N LEU A 137 7.88 2.80 -6.51
CA LEU A 137 7.13 3.29 -7.68
C LEU A 137 7.96 3.37 -8.98
N SER A 138 9.28 3.20 -8.90
CA SER A 138 10.16 3.10 -10.07
C SER A 138 10.09 1.73 -10.75
N ASP A 139 9.72 0.69 -10.00
CA ASP A 139 9.45 -0.64 -10.56
C ASP A 139 8.06 -0.62 -11.21
N PRO A 140 7.94 -0.94 -12.52
CA PRO A 140 6.68 -0.84 -13.27
C PRO A 140 5.55 -1.75 -12.73
N HIS A 141 5.84 -2.71 -11.85
CA HIS A 141 4.83 -3.51 -11.16
C HIS A 141 3.92 -2.67 -10.24
N TYR A 142 4.49 -1.76 -9.44
CA TYR A 142 3.73 -1.08 -8.38
C TYR A 142 2.85 0.10 -8.85
N PRO A 143 3.24 0.90 -9.87
CA PRO A 143 2.34 1.89 -10.46
C PRO A 143 1.04 1.28 -10.98
N GLN A 144 1.09 0.08 -11.57
CA GLN A 144 -0.12 -0.61 -12.04
C GLN A 144 -1.06 -0.97 -10.88
N ILE A 145 -0.50 -1.40 -9.74
CA ILE A 145 -1.26 -1.63 -8.51
C ILE A 145 -1.88 -0.32 -8.03
N ALA A 146 -1.10 0.77 -7.99
CA ALA A 146 -1.59 2.06 -7.53
C ALA A 146 -2.75 2.59 -8.37
N ILE A 147 -2.66 2.47 -9.71
CA ILE A 147 -3.73 2.83 -10.63
C ILE A 147 -4.98 1.99 -10.34
N ALA A 148 -4.85 0.66 -10.24
CA ALA A 148 -5.99 -0.22 -10.00
C ALA A 148 -6.66 0.04 -8.65
N VAL A 149 -5.88 0.32 -7.61
CA VAL A 149 -6.40 0.68 -6.28
C VAL A 149 -7.11 2.03 -6.32
N GLU A 150 -6.55 3.03 -7.01
CA GLU A 150 -7.14 4.36 -7.13
C GLU A 150 -8.45 4.34 -7.92
N ASP A 151 -8.52 3.60 -9.03
CA ASP A 151 -9.76 3.47 -9.81
C ASP A 151 -10.88 2.84 -8.96
N ARG A 152 -10.57 1.80 -8.17
CA ARG A 152 -11.56 1.18 -7.28
C ARG A 152 -11.91 2.04 -6.07
N ALA A 153 -10.96 2.81 -5.55
CA ALA A 153 -11.24 3.78 -4.50
C ALA A 153 -12.19 4.88 -5.01
N ARG A 154 -11.97 5.38 -6.23
CA ARG A 154 -12.81 6.38 -6.87
C ARG A 154 -14.25 5.90 -7.03
N ASP A 155 -14.46 4.67 -7.49
CA ASP A 155 -15.79 4.04 -7.59
C ASP A 155 -16.53 4.01 -6.23
N ALA A 156 -15.77 3.92 -5.14
CA ALA A 156 -16.27 3.88 -3.77
C ALA A 156 -16.29 5.26 -3.07
N GLU A 157 -16.04 6.36 -3.80
CA GLU A 157 -15.92 7.72 -3.27
C GLU A 157 -14.83 7.88 -2.18
N LEU A 158 -13.76 7.08 -2.28
CA LEU A 158 -12.59 7.10 -1.41
C LEU A 158 -11.40 7.74 -2.12
N ALA A 159 -10.53 8.40 -1.36
CA ALA A 159 -9.25 8.91 -1.85
C ALA A 159 -8.08 8.06 -1.35
N VAL A 160 -7.03 7.95 -2.16
CA VAL A 160 -5.85 7.11 -1.87
C VAL A 160 -4.65 7.97 -1.47
N LEU A 161 -4.02 7.63 -0.34
CA LEU A 161 -2.73 8.14 0.07
C LEU A 161 -1.64 7.13 -0.28
N ILE A 162 -0.83 7.42 -1.29
CA ILE A 162 0.24 6.52 -1.75
C ILE A 162 1.53 6.81 -0.97
N CYS A 163 2.13 5.76 -0.40
CA CYS A 163 3.33 5.79 0.42
C CYS A 163 4.39 4.88 -0.20
N ASN A 164 5.49 5.48 -0.66
CA ASN A 164 6.59 4.77 -1.33
C ASN A 164 7.74 4.51 -0.35
N THR A 165 8.05 3.26 -0.02
CA THR A 165 9.04 2.92 1.02
C THR A 165 10.48 2.88 0.52
N LEU A 166 10.70 2.81 -0.79
CA LEU A 166 11.98 2.46 -1.42
C LEU A 166 12.60 1.14 -0.91
N GLY A 167 11.75 0.22 -0.44
CA GLY A 167 12.18 -1.05 0.17
C GLY A 167 12.75 -0.91 1.60
N GLU A 168 12.63 0.27 2.22
CA GLU A 168 13.13 0.52 3.58
C GLU A 168 12.05 0.21 4.63
N ILE A 169 12.42 -0.59 5.63
CA ILE A 169 11.52 -1.09 6.68
C ILE A 169 11.08 0.04 7.61
N GLU A 170 12.01 0.92 7.94
CA GLU A 170 11.79 2.07 8.81
C GLU A 170 10.70 2.97 8.21
N ARG A 171 10.77 3.22 6.89
CA ARG A 171 9.77 4.00 6.17
C ARG A 171 8.40 3.34 6.15
N MET A 172 8.35 2.02 6.00
CA MET A 172 7.08 1.29 6.11
C MET A 172 6.44 1.51 7.49
N ALA A 173 7.21 1.35 8.58
CA ALA A 173 6.71 1.55 9.93
C ALA A 173 6.25 3.00 10.17
N GLU A 174 6.99 3.99 9.68
CA GLU A 174 6.62 5.39 9.72
C GLU A 174 5.31 5.67 8.97
N TYR A 175 5.12 5.08 7.79
CA TYR A 175 3.89 5.24 7.03
C TYR A 175 2.70 4.56 7.69
N LEU A 176 2.87 3.38 8.30
CA LEU A 176 1.81 2.75 9.09
C LEU A 176 1.35 3.67 10.23
N GLN A 177 2.29 4.24 10.98
CA GLN A 177 1.99 5.19 12.06
C GLN A 177 1.32 6.47 11.53
N LEU A 178 1.81 7.01 10.42
CA LEU A 178 1.24 8.20 9.78
C LEU A 178 -0.20 7.95 9.34
N LEU A 179 -0.46 6.83 8.65
CA LEU A 179 -1.80 6.48 8.17
C LEU A 179 -2.78 6.25 9.33
N GLN A 180 -2.33 5.59 10.40
CA GLN A 180 -3.12 5.44 11.62
C GLN A 180 -3.42 6.80 12.27
N ALA A 181 -2.44 7.69 12.38
CA ALA A 181 -2.62 9.05 12.91
C ALA A 181 -3.58 9.90 12.06
N ARG A 182 -3.61 9.66 10.74
CA ARG A 182 -4.57 10.27 9.80
C ARG A 182 -5.95 9.63 9.81
N ARG A 183 -6.14 8.56 10.60
CA ARG A 183 -7.41 7.80 10.71
C ARG A 183 -7.93 7.32 9.35
N VAL A 184 -7.04 6.83 8.49
CA VAL A 184 -7.49 6.22 7.23
C VAL A 184 -8.41 5.04 7.52
N ASP A 185 -9.38 4.81 6.64
CA ASP A 185 -10.40 3.78 6.80
C ASP A 185 -9.83 2.37 6.61
N ALA A 186 -8.80 2.23 5.77
CA ALA A 186 -8.11 0.97 5.51
C ALA A 186 -6.69 1.21 4.96
N ILE A 187 -5.85 0.18 5.04
CA ILE A 187 -4.50 0.16 4.48
C ILE A 187 -4.36 -1.03 3.52
N VAL A 188 -3.84 -0.76 2.33
CA VAL A 188 -3.38 -1.76 1.38
C VAL A 188 -1.86 -1.76 1.41
N LEU A 189 -1.25 -2.92 1.67
CA LEU A 189 0.20 -3.07 1.70
C LEU A 189 0.63 -4.03 0.59
N SER A 190 1.45 -3.54 -0.34
CA SER A 190 2.04 -4.34 -1.40
C SER A 190 3.51 -4.63 -1.12
N GLY A 191 4.01 -5.78 -1.58
CA GLY A 191 5.42 -6.16 -1.46
C GLY A 191 5.82 -6.75 -0.10
N ALA A 192 4.85 -7.21 0.68
CA ALA A 192 5.05 -7.87 1.97
C ALA A 192 5.52 -9.33 1.87
N THR A 193 6.36 -9.65 0.87
CA THR A 193 6.74 -11.04 0.55
C THR A 193 7.72 -11.67 1.54
N SER A 194 8.48 -10.84 2.26
CA SER A 194 9.51 -11.26 3.20
C SER A 194 9.51 -10.39 4.45
N LEU A 195 8.37 -10.36 5.16
CA LEU A 195 8.27 -9.64 6.43
C LEU A 195 9.13 -10.31 7.51
N ASN A 196 10.10 -9.57 8.03
CA ASN A 196 10.87 -9.93 9.20
C ASN A 196 10.06 -9.67 10.50
N ALA A 197 10.60 -10.10 11.65
CA ALA A 197 9.91 -9.98 12.94
C ALA A 197 9.53 -8.52 13.31
N VAL A 198 10.34 -7.54 12.92
CA VAL A 198 10.06 -6.11 13.16
C VAL A 198 8.88 -5.63 12.33
N GLU A 199 8.83 -6.03 11.06
CA GLU A 199 7.74 -5.69 10.15
C GLU A 199 6.42 -6.31 10.60
N LEU A 200 6.45 -7.57 11.05
CA LEU A 200 5.30 -8.25 11.62
C LEU A 200 4.77 -7.54 12.88
N LEU A 201 5.67 -7.12 13.77
CA LEU A 201 5.27 -6.39 14.98
C LEU A 201 4.66 -5.03 14.65
N ALA A 202 5.20 -4.30 13.66
CA ALA A 202 4.64 -3.02 13.22
C ALA A 202 3.20 -3.19 12.70
N LEU A 203 2.97 -4.25 11.92
CA LEU A 203 1.65 -4.57 11.38
C LEU A 203 0.67 -5.05 12.45
N GLN A 204 1.11 -5.86 13.41
CA GLN A 204 0.29 -6.30 14.55
C GLN A 204 -0.19 -5.13 15.44
N ARG A 205 0.57 -4.04 15.48
CA ARG A 205 0.22 -2.83 16.25
C ARG A 205 -0.70 -1.88 15.48
N CYS A 206 -0.95 -2.14 14.19
CA CYS A 206 -1.84 -1.32 13.39
C CYS A 206 -3.29 -1.67 13.72
N GLU A 207 -4.05 -0.69 14.21
CA GLU A 207 -5.47 -0.87 14.55
C GLU A 207 -6.38 -0.63 13.33
N VAL A 208 -5.81 -0.22 12.20
CA VAL A 208 -6.54 0.06 10.96
C VAL A 208 -6.68 -1.24 10.17
N PRO A 209 -7.87 -1.54 9.59
CA PRO A 209 -8.03 -2.69 8.71
C PRO A 209 -6.98 -2.73 7.60
N LEU A 210 -6.29 -3.87 7.46
CA LEU A 210 -5.16 -4.03 6.56
C LEU A 210 -5.36 -5.22 5.62
N VAL A 211 -5.06 -5.01 4.34
CA VAL A 211 -5.08 -6.04 3.28
C VAL A 211 -3.73 -6.07 2.58
N LEU A 212 -3.22 -7.27 2.34
CA LEU A 212 -1.97 -7.46 1.61
C LEU A 212 -2.20 -7.70 0.11
N ILE A 213 -1.28 -7.19 -0.71
CA ILE A 213 -1.11 -7.61 -2.09
C ILE A 213 0.20 -8.40 -2.18
N GLY A 214 0.09 -9.65 -2.64
CA GLY A 214 1.16 -10.63 -2.58
C GLY A 214 1.01 -11.59 -1.41
N ARG A 215 1.92 -12.56 -1.34
CA ARG A 215 1.87 -13.61 -0.33
C ARG A 215 2.56 -13.13 0.95
N PRO A 216 1.95 -13.25 2.13
CA PRO A 216 2.62 -12.94 3.39
C PRO A 216 3.82 -13.87 3.62
N ALA A 217 4.85 -13.36 4.30
CA ALA A 217 5.83 -14.21 4.94
C ALA A 217 5.13 -15.06 6.02
N VAL A 218 5.54 -16.32 6.08
CA VAL A 218 4.96 -17.47 6.82
C VAL A 218 4.25 -17.14 8.15
N HIS A 219 3.16 -17.88 8.43
CA HIS A 219 2.46 -18.03 9.73
C HIS A 219 1.48 -16.95 10.19
N ILE A 220 1.06 -16.01 9.34
CA ILE A 220 0.05 -15.01 9.72
C ILE A 220 -1.11 -14.99 8.72
N GLU A 221 -2.32 -15.23 9.22
CA GLU A 221 -3.57 -15.14 8.47
C GLU A 221 -4.03 -13.69 8.38
N TRP A 222 -3.43 -12.92 7.46
CA TRP A 222 -3.99 -11.65 7.03
C TRP A 222 -4.78 -11.79 5.73
N PRO A 223 -5.87 -11.01 5.57
CA PRO A 223 -6.52 -10.86 4.28
C PRO A 223 -5.49 -10.47 3.22
N ASN A 224 -5.34 -11.31 2.20
CA ASN A 224 -4.38 -11.06 1.12
C ASN A 224 -4.98 -11.40 -0.24
N VAL A 225 -4.55 -10.65 -1.25
CA VAL A 225 -4.78 -10.94 -2.65
C VAL A 225 -3.44 -11.34 -3.25
N SER A 226 -3.30 -12.60 -3.63
CA SER A 226 -2.05 -13.13 -4.17
C SER A 226 -2.30 -14.03 -5.37
N ILE A 227 -1.25 -14.21 -6.17
CA ILE A 227 -1.23 -15.16 -7.27
C ILE A 227 -0.43 -16.41 -6.86
N ASP A 228 -0.80 -17.57 -7.41
CA ASP A 228 0.01 -18.77 -7.23
C ASP A 228 1.23 -18.73 -8.15
N ASN A 229 2.29 -18.07 -7.69
CA ASN A 229 3.58 -18.00 -8.37
C ASN A 229 4.17 -19.39 -8.64
N ARG A 230 3.91 -20.38 -7.77
CA ARG A 230 4.40 -21.75 -7.95
C ARG A 230 3.67 -22.43 -9.10
N GLN A 231 2.35 -22.28 -9.18
CA GLN A 231 1.58 -22.75 -10.31
C GLN A 231 1.97 -22.01 -11.59
N GLY A 232 2.14 -20.69 -11.55
CA GLY A 232 2.59 -19.88 -12.69
C GLY A 232 3.93 -20.37 -13.25
N ALA A 233 4.93 -20.55 -12.38
CA ALA A 233 6.23 -21.10 -12.78
C ALA A 233 6.11 -22.52 -13.37
N ARG A 234 5.27 -23.38 -12.79
CA ARG A 234 5.00 -24.72 -13.33
C ARG A 234 4.37 -24.68 -14.71
N LEU A 235 3.41 -23.79 -14.94
CA LEU A 235 2.74 -23.63 -16.23
C LEU A 235 3.71 -23.12 -17.30
N ALA A 236 4.51 -22.09 -16.97
CA ALA A 236 5.51 -21.54 -17.87
C ALA A 236 6.57 -22.58 -18.27
N THR A 237 7.14 -23.30 -17.30
CA THR A 237 8.15 -24.34 -17.57
C THR A 237 7.55 -25.51 -18.35
N ARG A 238 6.33 -25.94 -18.03
CA ARG A 238 5.64 -27.01 -18.76
C ARG A 238 5.43 -26.64 -20.23
N HIS A 239 5.03 -25.41 -20.50
CA HIS A 239 4.86 -24.92 -21.87
C HIS A 239 6.17 -25.02 -22.68
N LEU A 240 7.31 -24.63 -22.08
CA LEU A 240 8.62 -24.75 -22.73
C LEU A 240 8.98 -26.21 -23.06
N ILE A 241 8.71 -27.14 -22.14
CA ILE A 241 8.93 -28.58 -22.38
C ILE A 241 8.04 -29.07 -23.52
N GLN A 242 6.77 -28.68 -23.53
CA GLN A 242 5.80 -29.10 -24.56
C GLN A 242 6.17 -28.65 -25.97
N ILE A 243 6.84 -27.51 -26.13
CA ILE A 243 7.34 -27.04 -27.44
C ILE A 243 8.74 -27.59 -27.77
N GLY A 244 9.22 -28.59 -27.02
CA GLY A 244 10.47 -29.30 -27.30
C GLY A 244 11.74 -28.64 -26.75
N ARG A 245 11.64 -27.75 -25.74
CA ARG A 245 12.85 -27.18 -25.11
C ARG A 245 13.39 -28.11 -24.02
N GLU A 246 14.62 -28.56 -24.20
CA GLU A 246 15.30 -29.49 -23.28
C GLU A 246 16.26 -28.77 -22.31
N ARG A 247 16.76 -27.59 -22.68
CA ARG A 247 17.70 -26.79 -21.87
C ARG A 247 17.02 -25.52 -21.41
N ILE A 248 16.50 -25.54 -20.19
CA ILE A 248 15.75 -24.42 -19.59
C ILE A 248 16.58 -23.82 -18.44
N VAL A 249 16.79 -22.51 -18.48
CA VAL A 249 17.48 -21.75 -17.42
C VAL A 249 16.47 -20.84 -16.73
N HIS A 250 16.49 -20.83 -15.40
CA HIS A 250 15.72 -19.89 -14.59
C HIS A 250 16.63 -18.76 -14.10
N LEU A 251 16.29 -17.52 -14.47
CA LEU A 251 16.93 -16.31 -13.97
C LEU A 251 15.94 -15.63 -13.01
N SER A 252 16.24 -15.64 -11.71
CA SER A 252 15.38 -15.04 -10.68
C SER A 252 15.82 -13.63 -10.33
N GLY A 253 14.86 -12.83 -9.84
CA GLY A 253 15.14 -11.57 -9.16
C GLY A 253 15.84 -11.75 -7.80
N PRO A 254 16.31 -10.64 -7.20
CA PRO A 254 16.90 -10.62 -5.87
C PRO A 254 15.91 -10.98 -4.75
#